data_AF-A0A9E2ZF38-F1
#
_entry.id   AF-A0A9E2ZF38-F1
#
_cell.length_a   1.000
_cell.length_b   1.000
_cell.length_c   1.000
_cell.angle_alpha   90.00
_cell.angle_beta   90.00
_cell.angle_gamma   90.00
#
_symmetry.space_group_name_H-M   'P 1'
#
loop_
_entity.id
_entity.type
_entity.pdbx_description
1 polymer ?
#
loop_
_entity_poly.entity_id
_entity_poly.type
_entity_poly.pdbx_seq_one_letter_code
_entity_poly.pdbx_strand_id
1 'polypeptide(L)'
;NFFEFGEDVRYDIYIDQTGDGRPDITYEFQFETQVLNPNTFLYNTGPIESIDSPNWNRRQFYSLTRVTHGQRTVLASNLACPPCNIGPASTPNYDQLAAQAVHAIGDGYTVFAGQRLEGFYVDLGAIFDLGDLRPFQNLHISAMAAAPGVNATNDFSVHSIALKIPITQLTRRGGRPTNAMDRHAVIGVWAAARRRRAVIREPGSGSSEQAGPWVQVSRLGNPLFNEVIVPMGEKDLWNSLPPAQDGRFLQYVQHPELARLLPALYPGVFPHLAGLTADRDDLVAILLTGLPSGVVPGFQNYTGSHFADELRLNLAIPPTTNNPSALGLIGGDPAGFPNGRRVFDDVVTVELRAIAGATYPLVNKSYTPDGAASLITDGLGPNSTRYLSQFPYLGTPQSGYQTAPLATV
;
A
#
# COMPACT_ATOMS: atom_id res chain seq x y z
N ASN A 1 21.11 -3.96 11.48
CA ASN A 1 21.24 -5.42 11.68
C ASN A 1 19.89 -6.11 11.71
N PHE A 2 18.92 -5.66 12.52
CA PHE A 2 17.57 -6.24 12.62
C PHE A 2 16.56 -5.09 12.75
N PHE A 3 15.66 -4.92 11.77
CA PHE A 3 14.63 -3.87 11.81
C PHE A 3 13.40 -4.37 12.56
N GLU A 4 12.65 -3.47 13.19
CA GLU A 4 11.47 -3.77 14.02
C GLU A 4 10.41 -2.69 13.80
N PHE A 5 9.15 -2.95 14.19
CA PHE A 5 8.16 -1.87 14.30
C PHE A 5 8.53 -0.92 15.44
N GLY A 6 8.26 0.38 15.27
CA GLY A 6 8.58 1.38 16.30
C GLY A 6 7.61 1.29 17.48
N GLU A 7 8.14 1.26 18.70
CA GLU A 7 7.36 1.34 19.95
C GLU A 7 6.79 2.76 20.18
N ASP A 8 7.36 3.75 19.50
CA ASP A 8 6.94 5.15 19.51
C ASP A 8 5.97 5.51 18.37
N VAL A 9 5.51 4.50 17.62
CA VAL A 9 4.59 4.65 16.50
C VAL A 9 3.34 3.83 16.76
N ARG A 10 2.18 4.44 16.48
CA ARG A 10 0.93 3.71 16.32
C ARG A 10 0.61 3.59 14.84
N TYR A 11 0.39 2.36 14.39
CA TYR A 11 0.03 2.07 13.00
C TYR A 11 -1.47 1.83 12.93
N ASP A 12 -2.17 2.60 12.10
CA ASP A 12 -3.62 2.54 11.98
C ASP A 12 -4.02 2.06 10.58
N ILE A 13 -4.98 1.13 10.50
CA ILE A 13 -5.73 0.82 9.28
C ILE A 13 -7.14 1.37 9.45
N TYR A 14 -7.57 2.19 8.49
CA TYR A 14 -8.85 2.89 8.54
C TYR A 14 -9.84 2.33 7.53
N ILE A 15 -11.11 2.29 7.91
CA ILE A 15 -12.24 1.93 7.05
C ILE A 15 -13.25 3.08 7.07
N ASP A 16 -13.56 3.63 5.91
CA ASP A 16 -14.67 4.57 5.69
C ASP A 16 -15.82 3.82 4.99
N GLN A 17 -17.00 3.81 5.62
CA GLN A 17 -18.23 3.19 5.11
C GLN A 17 -19.22 4.24 4.56
N THR A 18 -18.90 5.53 4.68
CA THR A 18 -19.76 6.66 4.32
C THR A 18 -19.25 7.45 3.12
N GLY A 19 -17.96 7.38 2.82
CA GLY A 19 -17.32 8.09 1.72
C GLY A 19 -17.10 9.57 2.01
N ASP A 20 -16.87 9.94 3.27
CA ASP A 20 -16.60 11.31 3.70
C ASP A 20 -15.10 11.56 4.02
N GLY A 21 -14.24 10.57 3.79
CA GLY A 21 -12.81 10.62 4.06
C GLY A 21 -12.46 10.53 5.53
N ARG A 22 -13.40 10.08 6.39
CA ARG A 22 -13.21 9.89 7.84
C ARG A 22 -13.46 8.43 8.21
N PRO A 23 -12.70 7.89 9.17
CA PRO A 23 -12.83 6.48 9.51
C PRO A 23 -14.07 6.24 10.37
N ASP A 24 -14.93 5.32 9.94
CA ASP A 24 -15.98 4.72 10.78
C ASP A 24 -15.41 3.62 11.69
N ILE A 25 -14.40 2.89 11.17
CA ILE A 25 -13.66 1.86 11.90
C ILE A 25 -12.16 2.16 11.79
N THR A 26 -11.46 2.08 12.92
CA THR A 26 -10.00 2.10 12.98
C THR A 26 -9.49 0.82 13.62
N TYR A 27 -8.46 0.23 13.03
CA TYR A 27 -7.66 -0.84 13.65
C TYR A 27 -6.30 -0.26 14.04
N GLU A 28 -6.06 -0.11 15.34
CA GLU A 28 -4.83 0.44 15.90
C GLU A 28 -3.88 -0.69 16.32
N PHE A 29 -2.64 -0.63 15.85
CA PHE A 29 -1.55 -1.52 16.21
C PHE A 29 -0.51 -0.76 17.03
N GLN A 30 -0.14 -1.32 18.18
CA GLN A 30 0.93 -0.82 19.04
C GLN A 30 1.87 -1.96 19.39
N PHE A 31 3.17 -1.69 19.32
CA PHE A 31 4.24 -2.67 19.46
C PHE A 31 5.03 -2.44 20.74
N GLU A 32 5.56 -3.53 21.29
CA GLU A 32 6.43 -3.54 22.46
C GLU A 32 7.57 -4.53 22.22
N THR A 33 8.79 -4.14 22.53
CA THR A 33 9.97 -4.97 22.41
C THR A 33 10.48 -5.38 23.80
N GLN A 34 10.71 -6.67 23.98
CA GLN A 34 11.23 -7.27 25.21
C GLN A 34 12.62 -7.85 24.98
N VAL A 35 13.55 -7.53 25.88
CA VAL A 35 14.90 -8.10 25.91
C VAL A 35 15.02 -9.06 27.09
N LEU A 36 15.21 -10.35 26.83
CA LEU A 36 15.21 -11.39 27.87
C LEU A 36 16.52 -11.44 28.67
N ASN A 37 17.66 -11.25 27.99
CA ASN A 37 18.99 -11.20 28.54
C ASN A 37 19.63 -9.84 28.20
N PRO A 38 19.56 -8.86 29.12
CA PRO A 38 20.15 -7.53 28.90
C PRO A 38 21.69 -7.53 28.94
N ASN A 39 22.33 -8.65 29.33
CA ASN A 39 23.78 -8.75 29.49
C ASN A 39 24.49 -9.34 28.26
N THR A 40 23.82 -9.38 27.10
CA THR A 40 24.43 -9.80 25.84
C THR A 40 24.09 -8.83 24.72
N PHE A 41 25.04 -8.63 23.79
CA PHE A 41 24.80 -7.88 22.56
C PHE A 41 24.09 -8.73 21.49
N LEU A 42 23.98 -10.04 21.71
CA LEU A 42 23.44 -10.98 20.73
C LEU A 42 21.91 -10.90 20.65
N TYR A 43 21.39 -10.88 19.42
CA TYR A 43 19.94 -11.00 19.13
C TYR A 43 19.40 -12.38 19.54
N ASN A 44 20.24 -13.41 19.41
CA ASN A 44 19.95 -14.77 19.81
C ASN A 44 21.23 -15.48 20.26
N THR A 45 21.12 -16.36 21.25
CA THR A 45 22.26 -17.11 21.83
C THR A 45 22.39 -18.55 21.29
N GLY A 46 21.55 -18.87 20.30
CA GLY A 46 21.48 -20.17 19.61
C GLY A 46 20.39 -20.13 18.54
N PRO A 47 20.13 -21.24 17.84
CA PRO A 47 19.06 -21.31 16.85
C PRO A 47 17.69 -20.98 17.46
N ILE A 48 16.88 -20.22 16.72
CA ILE A 48 15.48 -19.92 17.03
C ILE A 48 14.61 -20.93 16.28
N GLU A 49 14.13 -21.94 17.00
CA GLU A 49 13.35 -23.06 16.43
C GLU A 49 11.83 -22.87 16.60
N SER A 50 11.42 -21.92 17.44
CA SER A 50 10.03 -21.52 17.66
C SER A 50 9.94 -20.05 18.09
N ILE A 51 8.75 -19.44 17.99
CA ILE A 51 8.50 -18.06 18.46
C ILE A 51 8.69 -17.87 19.97
N ASP A 52 8.68 -18.96 20.74
CA ASP A 52 8.93 -18.94 22.18
C ASP A 52 10.36 -19.40 22.56
N SER A 53 11.23 -19.61 21.57
CA SER A 53 12.57 -20.17 21.79
C SER A 53 13.35 -19.39 22.87
N PRO A 54 13.91 -20.07 23.90
CA PRO A 54 14.70 -19.40 24.93
C PRO A 54 15.99 -18.77 24.38
N ASN A 55 16.42 -19.20 23.18
CA ASN A 55 17.57 -18.62 22.50
C ASN A 55 17.27 -17.25 21.87
N TRP A 56 15.99 -16.87 21.72
CA TRP A 56 15.60 -15.60 21.11
C TRP A 56 15.55 -14.49 22.16
N ASN A 57 16.56 -13.60 22.12
CA ASN A 57 16.79 -12.59 23.16
C ASN A 57 15.91 -11.35 23.01
N ARG A 58 15.64 -10.92 21.77
CA ARG A 58 14.96 -9.64 21.48
C ARG A 58 13.64 -9.87 20.75
N ARG A 59 12.56 -9.98 21.52
CA ARG A 59 11.22 -10.34 21.04
C ARG A 59 10.37 -9.09 20.85
N GLN A 60 9.54 -9.08 19.82
CA GLN A 60 8.55 -8.01 19.63
C GLN A 60 7.14 -8.58 19.67
N PHE A 61 6.26 -7.88 20.38
CA PHE A 61 4.85 -8.20 20.52
C PHE A 61 4.01 -7.01 20.08
N TYR A 62 2.72 -7.24 19.84
CA TYR A 62 1.78 -6.19 19.54
C TYR A 62 0.39 -6.43 20.12
N SER A 63 -0.37 -5.35 20.23
CA SER A 63 -1.81 -5.37 20.50
C SER A 63 -2.58 -4.88 19.28
N LEU A 64 -3.81 -5.40 19.12
CA LEU A 64 -4.76 -4.94 18.11
C LEU A 64 -5.99 -4.38 18.82
N THR A 65 -6.29 -3.11 18.56
CA THR A 65 -7.47 -2.44 19.09
C THR A 65 -8.36 -1.98 17.95
N ARG A 66 -9.66 -2.26 18.05
CA ARG A 66 -10.68 -1.72 17.15
C ARG A 66 -11.34 -0.49 17.77
N VAL A 67 -11.44 0.60 17.02
CA VAL A 67 -12.21 1.79 17.40
C VAL A 67 -13.38 1.93 16.45
N THR A 68 -14.59 2.04 16.98
CA THR A 68 -15.81 2.25 16.18
C THR A 68 -16.74 3.20 16.93
N HIS A 69 -17.18 4.28 16.28
CA HIS A 69 -17.99 5.34 16.91
C HIS A 69 -17.40 5.86 18.24
N GLY A 70 -16.08 6.00 18.31
CA GLY A 70 -15.35 6.42 19.52
C GLY A 70 -15.22 5.35 20.62
N GLN A 71 -15.87 4.19 20.48
CA GLN A 71 -15.70 3.07 21.40
C GLN A 71 -14.46 2.28 21.03
N ARG A 72 -13.59 2.06 22.01
CA ARG A 72 -12.30 1.41 21.86
C ARG A 72 -12.34 0.01 22.48
N THR A 73 -12.17 -1.02 21.67
CA THR A 73 -12.20 -2.43 22.08
C THR A 73 -10.88 -3.10 21.73
N VAL A 74 -10.16 -3.59 22.74
CA VAL A 74 -8.96 -4.41 22.52
C VAL A 74 -9.41 -5.78 22.01
N LEU A 75 -9.02 -6.13 20.78
CA LEU A 75 -9.35 -7.42 20.17
C LEU A 75 -8.36 -8.50 20.60
N ALA A 76 -7.08 -8.14 20.74
CA ALA A 76 -6.02 -9.02 21.17
C ALA A 76 -4.85 -8.22 21.75
N SER A 77 -4.04 -8.87 22.58
CA SER A 77 -2.82 -8.30 23.17
C SER A 77 -1.75 -9.39 23.27
N ASN A 78 -0.49 -8.98 23.39
CA ASN A 78 0.66 -9.87 23.49
C ASN A 78 0.79 -10.86 22.32
N LEU A 79 0.46 -10.41 21.10
CA LEU A 79 0.63 -11.20 19.88
C LEU A 79 2.09 -11.12 19.44
N ALA A 80 2.75 -12.27 19.25
CA ALA A 80 4.15 -12.31 18.85
C ALA A 80 4.33 -11.92 17.37
N CYS A 81 5.32 -11.07 17.08
CA CYS A 81 5.94 -10.98 15.75
C CYS A 81 6.85 -12.21 15.54
N PRO A 82 7.15 -12.61 14.29
CA PRO A 82 8.26 -13.53 14.05
C PRO A 82 9.60 -12.83 14.32
N PRO A 83 10.71 -13.55 14.60
CA PRO A 83 12.04 -12.97 14.60
C PRO A 83 12.42 -12.44 13.21
N CYS A 84 13.48 -11.66 13.08
CA CYS A 84 14.06 -11.32 11.77
C CYS A 84 14.58 -12.58 11.05
N ASN A 85 14.51 -12.63 9.71
CA ASN A 85 15.18 -13.66 8.92
C ASN A 85 16.68 -13.36 8.82
N ILE A 86 17.46 -13.85 9.78
CA ILE A 86 18.88 -13.52 9.91
C ILE A 86 19.73 -14.43 9.01
N GLY A 87 19.52 -15.74 9.09
CA GLY A 87 20.30 -16.72 8.35
C GLY A 87 20.34 -18.09 9.01
N PRO A 88 21.01 -19.08 8.38
CA PRO A 88 20.87 -20.50 8.72
C PRO A 88 21.20 -20.86 10.17
N ALA A 89 22.14 -20.15 10.80
CA ALA A 89 22.52 -20.41 12.19
C ALA A 89 21.51 -19.86 13.22
N SER A 90 20.77 -18.80 12.86
CA SER A 90 19.87 -18.09 13.78
C SER A 90 18.41 -18.42 13.53
N THR A 91 17.98 -18.42 12.27
CA THR A 91 16.60 -18.70 11.84
C THR A 91 16.60 -19.74 10.72
N PRO A 92 17.00 -20.99 11.01
CA PRO A 92 17.12 -22.04 9.99
C PRO A 92 15.80 -22.33 9.25
N ASN A 93 14.66 -22.17 9.92
CA ASN A 93 13.32 -22.43 9.40
C ASN A 93 12.41 -21.20 9.52
N TYR A 94 12.74 -20.11 8.84
CA TYR A 94 11.98 -18.86 8.96
C TYR A 94 10.48 -19.02 8.67
N ASP A 95 10.10 -19.80 7.65
CA ASP A 95 8.69 -19.98 7.27
C ASP A 95 7.86 -20.60 8.40
N GLN A 96 8.45 -21.50 9.19
CA GLN A 96 7.81 -22.09 10.36
C GLN A 96 7.58 -21.04 11.46
N LEU A 97 8.58 -20.19 11.71
CA LEU A 97 8.49 -19.10 12.68
C LEU A 97 7.44 -18.06 12.25
N ALA A 98 7.44 -17.71 10.97
CA ALA A 98 6.47 -16.83 10.34
C ALA A 98 5.04 -17.36 10.41
N ALA A 99 4.85 -18.68 10.25
CA ALA A 99 3.55 -19.32 10.38
C ALA A 99 3.04 -19.34 11.83
N GLN A 100 3.91 -19.55 12.82
CA GLN A 100 3.56 -19.45 14.24
C GLN A 100 3.15 -18.04 14.66
N ALA A 101 3.62 -17.01 13.95
CA ALA A 101 3.24 -15.61 14.16
C ALA A 101 1.97 -15.17 13.40
N VAL A 102 1.25 -16.10 12.75
CA VAL A 102 -0.10 -15.86 12.22
C VAL A 102 -1.12 -16.18 13.32
N HIS A 103 -1.79 -15.15 13.83
CA HIS A 103 -2.69 -15.28 14.98
C HIS A 103 -4.14 -15.28 14.53
N ALA A 104 -4.84 -16.39 14.74
CA ALA A 104 -6.30 -16.41 14.74
C ALA A 104 -6.79 -15.85 16.08
N ILE A 105 -7.59 -14.79 16.04
CA ILE A 105 -8.15 -14.15 17.24
C ILE A 105 -9.68 -14.24 17.24
N GLY A 106 -10.33 -13.70 18.26
CA GLY A 106 -11.79 -13.72 18.39
C GLY A 106 -12.52 -13.17 17.15
N ASP A 107 -13.80 -13.52 17.02
CA ASP A 107 -14.70 -13.00 15.97
C ASP A 107 -14.27 -13.28 14.52
N GLY A 108 -13.45 -14.31 14.27
CA GLY A 108 -13.06 -14.74 12.94
C GLY A 108 -11.97 -13.90 12.28
N TYR A 109 -11.28 -13.05 13.05
CA TYR A 109 -10.13 -12.29 12.58
C TYR A 109 -8.88 -13.17 12.50
N THR A 110 -8.01 -12.87 11.53
CA THR A 110 -6.63 -13.39 11.50
C THR A 110 -5.68 -12.22 11.29
N VAL A 111 -4.61 -12.15 12.07
CA VAL A 111 -3.68 -11.02 12.05
C VAL A 111 -2.24 -11.51 12.00
N PHE A 112 -1.40 -10.73 11.32
CA PHE A 112 0.03 -10.94 11.24
C PHE A 112 0.73 -9.58 11.25
N ALA A 113 1.84 -9.48 11.99
CA ALA A 113 2.76 -8.35 11.90
C ALA A 113 4.19 -8.89 11.94
N GLY A 114 5.00 -8.61 10.92
CA GLY A 114 6.38 -9.08 10.85
C GLY A 114 7.02 -8.94 9.49
N GLN A 115 8.25 -9.46 9.36
CA GLN A 115 9.04 -9.34 8.14
C GLN A 115 8.47 -10.22 6.99
N ARG A 116 8.35 -9.62 5.81
CA ARG A 116 7.92 -10.25 4.55
C ARG A 116 8.73 -9.71 3.38
N LEU A 117 8.74 -10.46 2.28
CA LEU A 117 9.27 -9.97 1.01
C LEU A 117 8.36 -8.87 0.48
N GLU A 118 8.95 -7.80 -0.06
CA GLU A 118 8.20 -6.71 -0.67
C GLU A 118 7.40 -7.22 -1.89
N GLY A 119 6.08 -7.03 -1.81
CA GLY A 119 5.11 -7.45 -2.81
C GLY A 119 4.83 -6.38 -3.86
N PHE A 120 5.12 -5.11 -3.57
CA PHE A 120 5.06 -4.03 -4.55
C PHE A 120 6.29 -4.07 -5.45
N TYR A 121 6.10 -3.98 -6.76
CA TYR A 121 7.16 -3.88 -7.76
C TYR A 121 6.98 -2.57 -8.52
N VAL A 122 8.11 -1.92 -8.81
CA VAL A 122 8.13 -0.60 -9.46
C VAL A 122 9.53 -0.31 -10.00
N ASP A 123 9.60 0.31 -11.18
CA ASP A 123 10.85 0.87 -11.71
C ASP A 123 11.01 2.33 -11.26
N LEU A 124 11.44 2.51 -10.00
CA LEU A 124 11.67 3.85 -9.44
C LEU A 124 12.77 4.59 -10.18
N GLY A 125 13.80 3.88 -10.64
CA GLY A 125 14.93 4.49 -11.35
C GLY A 125 14.48 5.13 -12.65
N ALA A 126 13.65 4.44 -13.43
CA ALA A 126 13.05 4.96 -14.66
C ALA A 126 12.18 6.18 -14.40
N ILE A 127 11.16 6.07 -13.53
CA ILE A 127 10.18 7.15 -13.37
C ILE A 127 10.77 8.40 -12.71
N PHE A 128 11.71 8.25 -11.78
CA PHE A 128 12.35 9.38 -11.09
C PHE A 128 13.59 9.91 -11.81
N ASP A 129 14.09 9.22 -12.84
CA ASP A 129 15.02 9.78 -13.82
C ASP A 129 14.25 10.47 -14.95
N LEU A 130 13.59 11.58 -14.59
CA LEU A 130 12.82 12.45 -15.49
C LEU A 130 11.69 11.75 -16.27
N GLY A 131 11.03 10.75 -15.69
CA GLY A 131 9.89 10.09 -16.34
C GLY A 131 10.28 9.19 -17.50
N ASP A 132 11.49 8.61 -17.46
CA ASP A 132 12.03 7.71 -18.49
C ASP A 132 11.35 6.32 -18.48
N LEU A 133 10.12 6.26 -19.00
CA LEU A 133 9.33 5.04 -19.19
C LEU A 133 10.09 3.98 -19.98
N ARG A 134 10.36 2.84 -19.34
CA ARG A 134 10.87 1.62 -20.00
C ARG A 134 9.73 0.78 -20.57
N PRO A 135 9.87 0.20 -21.77
CA PRO A 135 11.04 0.22 -22.65
C PRO A 135 11.03 1.38 -23.68
N PHE A 136 10.25 2.44 -23.49
CA PHE A 136 10.15 3.57 -24.43
C PHE A 136 11.34 4.53 -24.42
N GLN A 137 12.40 4.27 -23.65
CA GLN A 137 13.54 5.18 -23.46
C GLN A 137 14.17 5.69 -24.77
N ASN A 138 14.13 4.88 -25.83
CA ASN A 138 14.62 5.26 -27.15
C ASN A 138 13.78 6.36 -27.84
N LEU A 139 12.58 6.62 -27.34
CA LEU A 139 11.69 7.70 -27.75
C LEU A 139 11.73 8.89 -26.78
N HIS A 140 12.41 8.76 -25.64
CA HIS A 140 12.62 9.85 -24.69
C HIS A 140 13.55 10.91 -25.30
N ILE A 141 13.43 12.18 -24.89
CA ILE A 141 14.30 13.28 -25.37
C ILE A 141 15.80 13.03 -25.15
N SER A 142 16.14 12.24 -24.13
CA SER A 142 17.52 11.82 -23.84
C SER A 142 18.04 10.74 -24.80
N ALA A 143 17.15 10.15 -25.62
CA ALA A 143 17.44 9.13 -26.63
C ALA A 143 18.27 7.94 -26.12
N MET A 144 17.98 7.47 -24.92
CA MET A 144 18.69 6.34 -24.30
C MET A 144 18.32 5.03 -24.98
N ALA A 145 19.19 4.02 -24.92
CA ALA A 145 18.84 2.70 -25.44
C ALA A 145 17.68 2.10 -24.62
N ALA A 146 16.71 1.50 -25.31
CA ALA A 146 15.63 0.78 -24.63
C ALA A 146 16.20 -0.38 -23.79
N ALA A 147 15.76 -0.44 -22.54
CA ALA A 147 16.12 -1.47 -21.57
C ALA A 147 14.85 -2.06 -20.91
N PRO A 148 14.93 -3.29 -20.39
CA PRO A 148 13.85 -3.86 -19.59
C PRO A 148 13.66 -3.07 -18.28
N GLY A 149 12.47 -3.17 -17.71
CA GLY A 149 12.17 -2.62 -16.38
C GLY A 149 13.11 -3.17 -15.32
N VAL A 150 13.52 -2.31 -14.39
CA VAL A 150 14.37 -2.68 -13.26
C VAL A 150 13.56 -2.53 -11.97
N ASN A 151 13.27 -3.65 -11.32
CA ASN A 151 12.50 -3.59 -10.08
C ASN A 151 13.37 -3.07 -8.93
N ALA A 152 13.13 -1.82 -8.53
CA ALA A 152 13.85 -1.15 -7.46
C ALA A 152 13.57 -1.74 -6.08
N THR A 153 12.48 -2.49 -5.92
CA THR A 153 12.11 -3.16 -4.67
C THR A 153 12.40 -4.66 -4.69
N ASN A 154 13.12 -5.14 -5.71
CA ASN A 154 13.48 -6.54 -5.78
C ASN A 154 14.31 -6.96 -4.56
N ASP A 155 13.97 -8.11 -3.96
CA ASP A 155 14.69 -8.66 -2.81
C ASP A 155 14.69 -7.80 -1.53
N PHE A 156 13.86 -6.74 -1.47
CA PHE A 156 13.67 -6.00 -0.24
C PHE A 156 12.79 -6.78 0.74
N SER A 157 13.25 -6.83 1.99
CA SER A 157 12.45 -7.33 3.10
C SER A 157 11.86 -6.17 3.88
N VAL A 158 10.53 -6.15 4.00
CA VAL A 158 9.75 -5.10 4.65
C VAL A 158 9.02 -5.64 5.86
N HIS A 159 8.59 -4.74 6.74
CA HIS A 159 7.70 -5.07 7.85
C HIS A 159 6.26 -4.85 7.41
N SER A 160 5.46 -5.92 7.42
CA SER A 160 4.07 -5.89 6.96
C SER A 160 3.12 -6.12 8.12
N ILE A 161 2.07 -5.30 8.18
CA ILE A 161 0.89 -5.53 9.01
C ILE A 161 -0.20 -6.03 8.08
N ALA A 162 -0.75 -7.20 8.38
CA ALA A 162 -1.82 -7.81 7.61
C ALA A 162 -2.98 -8.17 8.53
N LEU A 163 -4.21 -7.92 8.07
CA LEU A 163 -5.43 -8.19 8.81
C LEU A 163 -6.47 -8.80 7.88
N LYS A 164 -6.92 -10.02 8.20
CA LYS A 164 -8.02 -10.72 7.55
C LYS A 164 -9.26 -10.55 8.41
N ILE A 165 -10.29 -9.92 7.84
CA ILE A 165 -11.49 -9.49 8.54
C ILE A 165 -12.72 -10.14 7.89
N PRO A 166 -13.66 -10.70 8.66
CA PRO A 166 -14.96 -11.08 8.12
C PRO A 166 -15.70 -9.87 7.52
N ILE A 167 -16.26 -9.99 6.32
CA ILE A 167 -16.95 -8.88 5.64
C ILE A 167 -18.05 -8.25 6.51
N THR A 168 -18.74 -9.05 7.32
CA THR A 168 -19.78 -8.58 8.25
C THR A 168 -19.28 -7.60 9.31
N GLN A 169 -17.98 -7.60 9.61
CA GLN A 169 -17.34 -6.66 10.53
C GLN A 169 -16.94 -5.34 9.86
N LEU A 170 -16.90 -5.32 8.52
CA LEU A 170 -16.53 -4.18 7.68
C LEU A 170 -17.72 -3.42 7.12
N THR A 171 -18.92 -4.00 7.13
CA THR A 171 -20.10 -3.39 6.51
C THR A 171 -20.98 -2.74 7.56
N ARG A 172 -21.50 -1.55 7.24
CA ARG A 172 -22.37 -0.78 8.14
C ARG A 172 -23.61 -1.54 8.59
N ARG A 173 -24.13 -2.43 7.73
CA ARG A 173 -25.35 -3.23 7.97
C ARG A 173 -25.07 -4.63 8.54
N GLY A 174 -23.82 -4.99 8.83
CA GLY A 174 -23.47 -6.28 9.44
C GLY A 174 -23.64 -7.51 8.54
N GLY A 175 -23.87 -7.34 7.23
CA GLY A 175 -24.09 -8.41 6.26
C GLY A 175 -23.12 -8.36 5.08
N ARG A 176 -22.95 -9.48 4.37
CA ARG A 176 -22.20 -9.51 3.10
C ARG A 176 -23.04 -8.84 2.00
N PRO A 177 -22.56 -7.78 1.35
CA PRO A 177 -23.27 -7.17 0.23
C PRO A 177 -23.34 -8.13 -0.96
N THR A 178 -24.44 -8.13 -1.69
CA THR A 178 -24.68 -9.02 -2.85
C THR A 178 -24.95 -8.28 -4.15
N ASN A 179 -25.22 -6.97 -4.08
CA ASN A 179 -25.47 -6.14 -5.25
C ASN A 179 -24.25 -5.23 -5.48
N ALA A 180 -23.47 -5.51 -6.52
CA ALA A 180 -22.32 -4.68 -6.91
C ALA A 180 -22.73 -3.24 -7.27
N MET A 181 -23.97 -3.01 -7.68
CA MET A 181 -24.45 -1.66 -8.02
C MET A 181 -24.96 -0.87 -6.81
N ASP A 182 -24.99 -1.45 -5.61
CA ASP A 182 -25.28 -0.72 -4.38
C ASP A 182 -24.02 -0.01 -3.88
N ARG A 183 -24.02 1.33 -3.84
CA ARG A 183 -22.92 2.13 -3.31
C ARG A 183 -22.58 1.79 -1.85
N HIS A 184 -23.55 1.28 -1.06
CA HIS A 184 -23.30 0.85 0.32
C HIS A 184 -22.53 -0.48 0.42
N ALA A 185 -22.25 -1.13 -0.70
CA ALA A 185 -21.32 -2.27 -0.77
C ALA A 185 -19.85 -1.84 -0.78
N VAL A 186 -19.58 -0.55 -0.97
CA VAL A 186 -18.23 -0.01 -1.12
C VAL A 186 -17.73 0.54 0.21
N ILE A 187 -16.47 0.25 0.53
CA ILE A 187 -15.73 0.86 1.63
C ILE A 187 -14.47 1.55 1.08
N GLY A 188 -14.05 2.65 1.70
CA GLY A 188 -12.74 3.26 1.54
C GLY A 188 -11.77 2.69 2.57
N VAL A 189 -10.51 2.49 2.17
CA VAL A 189 -9.44 1.98 3.04
C VAL A 189 -8.15 2.78 2.83
N TRP A 190 -7.52 3.18 3.93
CA TRP A 190 -6.17 3.74 3.91
C TRP A 190 -5.43 3.37 5.20
N ALA A 191 -4.12 3.54 5.21
CA ALA A 191 -3.30 3.34 6.40
C ALA A 191 -2.61 4.63 6.83
N ALA A 192 -2.24 4.72 8.11
CA ALA A 192 -1.42 5.80 8.62
C ALA A 192 -0.44 5.36 9.71
N ALA A 193 0.64 6.13 9.83
CA ALA A 193 1.51 6.12 10.99
C ALA A 193 1.23 7.36 11.84
N ARG A 194 1.17 7.16 13.17
CA ARG A 194 0.96 8.23 14.14
C ARG A 194 2.04 8.23 15.19
N ARG A 195 2.42 9.42 15.64
CA ARG A 195 3.35 9.65 16.75
C ARG A 195 2.68 10.55 17.79
N ARG A 196 3.15 10.49 19.03
CA ARG A 196 2.73 11.46 20.05
C ARG A 196 3.26 12.85 19.68
N ARG A 197 2.45 13.89 19.91
CA ARG A 197 2.73 15.26 19.46
C ARG A 197 4.06 15.82 19.98
N ALA A 198 4.51 15.39 21.16
CA ALA A 198 5.76 15.85 21.75
C ALA A 198 6.64 14.67 22.19
N VAL A 199 7.95 14.85 22.07
CA VAL A 199 8.99 13.96 22.58
C VAL A 199 9.93 14.77 23.47
N ILE A 200 10.09 14.36 24.72
CA ILE A 200 10.98 14.96 25.70
C ILE A 200 12.18 14.01 25.84
N ARG A 201 13.39 14.51 25.57
CA ARG A 201 14.63 13.73 25.63
C ARG A 201 15.39 14.11 26.88
N GLU A 202 15.56 13.17 27.80
CA GLU A 202 16.27 13.40 29.05
C GLU A 202 17.77 13.15 28.86
N PRO A 203 18.65 14.13 29.16
CA PRO A 203 20.10 13.93 29.08
C PRO A 203 20.57 12.84 30.04
N GLY A 204 21.40 11.91 29.53
CA GLY A 204 22.11 10.91 30.35
C GLY A 204 21.30 9.68 30.76
N SER A 205 19.97 9.66 30.60
CA SER A 205 19.15 8.46 30.88
C SER A 205 19.13 7.46 29.72
N GLY A 206 19.40 7.94 28.50
CA GLY A 206 19.19 7.16 27.28
C GLY A 206 17.72 6.90 26.95
N SER A 207 16.78 7.52 27.69
CA SER A 207 15.35 7.38 27.50
C SER A 207 14.72 8.63 26.89
N SER A 208 13.50 8.49 26.36
CA SER A 208 12.68 9.62 25.90
C SER A 208 11.24 9.40 26.34
N GLU A 209 10.60 10.46 26.79
CA GLU A 209 9.18 10.44 27.15
C GLU A 209 8.34 11.04 26.02
N GLN A 210 7.17 10.46 25.79
CA GLN A 210 6.23 10.93 24.77
C GLN A 210 5.00 11.53 25.43
N ALA A 211 4.55 12.68 24.92
CA ALA A 211 3.43 13.42 25.51
C ALA A 211 2.43 13.94 24.47
N GLY A 212 1.22 14.23 24.93
CA GLY A 212 0.14 14.79 24.11
C GLY A 212 -0.63 13.76 23.28
N PRO A 213 -1.56 14.20 22.42
CA PRO A 213 -2.37 13.31 21.59
C PRO A 213 -1.55 12.69 20.44
N TRP A 214 -2.08 11.60 19.87
CA TRP A 214 -1.56 11.01 18.63
C TRP A 214 -1.85 11.90 17.43
N VAL A 215 -0.81 12.25 16.66
CA VAL A 215 -0.92 13.00 15.41
C VAL A 215 -0.46 12.13 14.24
N GLN A 216 -1.10 12.30 13.09
CA GLN A 216 -0.69 11.63 11.87
C GLN A 216 0.63 12.23 11.38
N VAL A 217 1.56 11.37 10.99
CA VAL A 217 2.85 11.78 10.41
C VAL A 217 3.07 11.22 9.02
N SER A 218 2.29 10.22 8.63
CA SER A 218 2.24 9.69 7.27
C SER A 218 0.92 8.95 7.07
N ARG A 219 0.44 8.91 5.83
CA ARG A 219 -0.69 8.08 5.40
C ARG A 219 -0.51 7.66 3.95
N LEU A 220 -1.28 6.67 3.52
CA LEU A 220 -1.44 6.34 2.10
C LEU A 220 -2.72 5.56 1.86
N GLY A 221 -3.50 5.96 0.86
CA GLY A 221 -4.57 5.17 0.26
C GLY A 221 -4.06 4.49 -1.00
N ASN A 222 -4.10 5.20 -2.13
CA ASN A 222 -3.63 4.69 -3.42
C ASN A 222 -2.09 4.66 -3.49
N PRO A 223 -1.51 3.63 -4.13
CA PRO A 223 -0.09 3.62 -4.46
C PRO A 223 0.33 4.90 -5.19
N LEU A 224 1.55 5.37 -4.91
CA LEU A 224 2.18 6.48 -5.62
C LEU A 224 1.45 7.84 -5.58
N PHE A 225 0.37 7.99 -4.80
CA PHE A 225 -0.36 9.26 -4.69
C PHE A 225 0.54 10.36 -4.13
N ASN A 226 1.24 10.09 -3.03
CA ASN A 226 2.20 11.03 -2.45
C ASN A 226 3.47 11.18 -3.31
N GLU A 227 3.81 10.15 -4.08
CA GLU A 227 5.06 10.05 -4.84
C GLU A 227 5.00 10.86 -6.14
N VAL A 228 3.93 10.72 -6.93
CA VAL A 228 3.81 11.20 -8.32
C VAL A 228 2.69 12.23 -8.52
N ILE A 229 1.65 12.23 -7.67
CA ILE A 229 0.54 13.19 -7.79
C ILE A 229 0.80 14.43 -6.94
N VAL A 230 1.12 14.26 -5.66
CA VAL A 230 1.35 15.39 -4.74
C VAL A 230 2.72 16.05 -5.02
N PRO A 231 2.79 17.37 -5.25
CA PRO A 231 4.06 18.05 -5.47
C PRO A 231 4.98 17.98 -4.27
N MET A 232 6.29 17.97 -4.52
CA MET A 232 7.33 17.85 -3.48
C MET A 232 7.14 18.84 -2.32
N GLY A 233 6.79 20.10 -2.60
CA GLY A 233 6.61 21.14 -1.57
C GLY A 233 5.39 20.95 -0.67
N GLU A 234 4.46 20.05 -1.03
CA GLU A 234 3.22 19.83 -0.28
C GLU A 234 3.13 18.44 0.37
N LYS A 235 4.11 17.55 0.12
CA LYS A 235 4.09 16.16 0.62
C LYS A 235 3.97 16.08 2.14
N ASP A 236 4.72 16.91 2.88
CA ASP A 236 4.65 16.93 4.35
C ASP A 236 3.27 17.36 4.85
N LEU A 237 2.68 18.38 4.20
CA LEU A 237 1.33 18.84 4.53
C LEU A 237 0.30 17.74 4.24
N TRP A 238 0.36 17.12 3.05
CA TRP A 238 -0.52 16.02 2.67
C TRP A 238 -0.44 14.85 3.66
N ASN A 239 0.78 14.45 4.06
CA ASN A 239 1.03 13.39 5.03
C ASN A 239 0.45 13.69 6.42
N SER A 240 0.37 14.97 6.80
CA SER A 240 -0.17 15.41 8.09
C SER A 240 -1.70 15.48 8.16
N LEU A 241 -2.38 15.53 7.00
CA LEU A 241 -3.83 15.72 6.89
C LEU A 241 -4.58 14.39 6.65
N PRO A 242 -5.83 14.23 7.13
CA PRO A 242 -6.65 13.06 6.79
C PRO A 242 -7.22 13.16 5.36
N PRO A 243 -7.67 12.04 4.75
CA PRO A 243 -8.30 12.06 3.43
C PRO A 243 -9.52 12.99 3.30
N ALA A 244 -10.23 13.25 4.41
CA ALA A 244 -11.28 14.29 4.50
C ALA A 244 -10.84 15.71 4.07
N GLN A 245 -9.54 15.96 3.85
CA GLN A 245 -8.98 17.24 3.42
C GLN A 245 -8.38 17.18 2.00
N ASP A 246 -8.52 16.07 1.28
CA ASP A 246 -7.83 15.88 -0.01
C ASP A 246 -8.34 16.74 -1.15
N GLY A 247 -9.50 17.38 -0.99
CA GLY A 247 -9.96 18.43 -1.92
C GLY A 247 -8.96 19.57 -2.10
N ARG A 248 -8.01 19.77 -1.18
CA ARG A 248 -6.89 20.72 -1.31
C ARG A 248 -5.92 20.36 -2.42
N PHE A 249 -5.80 19.08 -2.74
CA PHE A 249 -4.84 18.53 -3.72
C PHE A 249 -5.52 18.13 -5.03
N LEU A 250 -6.82 18.37 -5.17
CA LEU A 250 -7.63 18.00 -6.35
C LEU A 250 -7.00 18.48 -7.66
N GLN A 251 -6.48 19.70 -7.68
CA GLN A 251 -5.83 20.31 -8.84
C GLN A 251 -4.68 19.45 -9.41
N TYR A 252 -3.97 18.70 -8.57
CA TYR A 252 -2.87 17.83 -8.99
C TYR A 252 -3.36 16.49 -9.55
N VAL A 253 -4.58 16.08 -9.20
CA VAL A 253 -5.24 14.92 -9.83
C VAL A 253 -5.90 15.32 -11.15
N GLN A 254 -6.52 16.51 -11.19
CA GLN A 254 -7.15 17.04 -12.41
C GLN A 254 -6.13 17.44 -13.48
N HIS A 255 -4.94 17.88 -13.07
CA HIS A 255 -3.84 18.21 -13.98
C HIS A 255 -2.51 17.63 -13.46
N PRO A 256 -2.30 16.31 -13.55
CA PRO A 256 -1.07 15.69 -13.05
C PRO A 256 0.15 16.20 -13.80
N GLU A 257 1.22 16.52 -13.06
CA GLU A 257 2.45 17.02 -13.64
C GLU A 257 3.05 16.01 -14.64
N LEU A 258 3.03 14.71 -14.31
CA LEU A 258 3.52 13.67 -15.21
C LEU A 258 2.76 13.66 -16.55
N ALA A 259 1.43 13.83 -16.54
CA ALA A 259 0.64 13.91 -17.78
C ALA A 259 1.08 15.07 -18.67
N ARG A 260 1.43 16.21 -18.08
CA ARG A 260 1.94 17.40 -18.79
C ARG A 260 3.38 17.19 -19.31
N LEU A 261 4.20 16.44 -18.59
CA LEU A 261 5.60 16.18 -18.95
C LEU A 261 5.73 15.15 -20.07
N LEU A 262 4.91 14.09 -20.10
CA LEU A 262 5.04 13.01 -21.07
C LEU A 262 5.14 13.48 -22.54
N PRO A 263 4.30 14.42 -23.05
CA PRO A 263 4.45 14.88 -24.43
C PRO A 263 5.73 15.67 -24.72
N ALA A 264 6.29 16.34 -23.71
CA ALA A 264 7.56 17.06 -23.83
C ALA A 264 8.76 16.12 -23.75
N LEU A 265 8.66 15.11 -22.89
CA LEU A 265 9.68 14.08 -22.69
C LEU A 265 9.71 13.05 -23.83
N TYR A 266 8.59 12.85 -24.53
CA TYR A 266 8.45 11.93 -25.66
C TYR A 266 7.83 12.63 -26.89
N PRO A 267 8.61 13.47 -27.61
CA PRO A 267 8.10 14.25 -28.72
C PRO A 267 7.44 13.39 -29.80
N GLY A 268 6.18 13.70 -30.12
CA GLY A 268 5.39 12.99 -31.14
C GLY A 268 4.77 11.66 -30.68
N VAL A 269 5.03 11.21 -29.46
CA VAL A 269 4.48 9.94 -28.93
C VAL A 269 3.09 10.14 -28.31
N PHE A 270 2.86 11.28 -27.66
CA PHE A 270 1.61 11.60 -26.96
C PHE A 270 0.92 12.88 -27.47
N PRO A 271 0.65 13.05 -28.78
CA PRO A 271 0.05 14.26 -29.33
C PRO A 271 -1.38 14.53 -28.83
N HIS A 272 -2.20 13.51 -28.57
CA HIS A 272 -3.56 13.71 -28.07
C HIS A 272 -3.55 14.12 -26.59
N LEU A 273 -2.67 13.52 -25.78
CA LEU A 273 -2.44 13.94 -24.41
C LEU A 273 -1.93 15.38 -24.33
N ALA A 274 -1.06 15.81 -25.27
CA ALA A 274 -0.58 17.19 -25.36
C ALA A 274 -1.71 18.21 -25.55
N GLY A 275 -2.77 17.83 -26.27
CA GLY A 275 -3.95 18.65 -26.49
C GLY A 275 -4.98 18.59 -25.36
N LEU A 276 -4.83 17.65 -24.41
CA LEU A 276 -5.77 17.44 -23.33
C LEU A 276 -5.55 18.46 -22.20
N THR A 277 -6.36 19.52 -22.20
CA THR A 277 -6.31 20.62 -21.22
C THR A 277 -7.46 20.61 -20.22
N ALA A 278 -8.51 19.83 -20.48
CA ALA A 278 -9.66 19.69 -19.60
C ALA A 278 -9.30 18.89 -18.32
N ASP A 279 -10.10 19.08 -17.27
CA ASP A 279 -9.97 18.36 -16.01
C ASP A 279 -10.02 16.85 -16.22
N ARG A 280 -9.11 16.13 -15.55
CA ARG A 280 -9.01 14.67 -15.60
C ARG A 280 -10.00 13.97 -14.66
N ASP A 281 -11.29 14.11 -14.95
CA ASP A 281 -12.38 13.48 -14.17
C ASP A 281 -12.26 11.95 -14.10
N ASP A 282 -11.63 11.33 -15.09
CA ASP A 282 -11.30 9.90 -15.06
C ASP A 282 -10.30 9.56 -13.95
N LEU A 283 -9.26 10.39 -13.75
CA LEU A 283 -8.30 10.24 -12.66
C LEU A 283 -8.92 10.57 -11.30
N VAL A 284 -9.80 11.59 -11.24
CA VAL A 284 -10.58 11.89 -10.04
C VAL A 284 -11.44 10.70 -9.64
N ALA A 285 -12.11 10.06 -10.62
CA ALA A 285 -12.89 8.85 -10.36
C ALA A 285 -12.01 7.68 -9.89
N ILE A 286 -10.86 7.45 -10.53
CA ILE A 286 -9.96 6.35 -10.17
C ILE A 286 -9.35 6.54 -8.77
N LEU A 287 -8.87 7.73 -8.45
CA LEU A 287 -8.05 7.99 -7.25
C LEU A 287 -8.83 8.59 -6.06
N LEU A 288 -9.89 9.37 -6.30
CA LEU A 288 -10.49 10.23 -5.26
C LEU A 288 -11.95 9.96 -4.92
N THR A 289 -12.78 9.46 -5.83
CA THR A 289 -14.23 9.30 -5.58
C THR A 289 -14.75 7.88 -5.83
N GLY A 290 -14.02 7.08 -6.59
CA GLY A 290 -14.50 5.84 -7.18
C GLY A 290 -15.27 6.08 -8.49
N LEU A 291 -15.41 5.02 -9.29
CA LEU A 291 -16.14 5.02 -10.55
C LEU A 291 -17.65 4.87 -10.29
N PRO A 292 -18.48 5.80 -10.75
CA PRO A 292 -19.94 5.71 -10.59
C PRO A 292 -20.55 4.65 -11.52
N SER A 293 -21.76 4.22 -11.14
CA SER A 293 -22.58 3.35 -11.97
C SER A 293 -22.79 3.93 -13.37
N GLY A 294 -22.75 3.07 -14.39
CA GLY A 294 -22.99 3.45 -15.79
C GLY A 294 -21.75 3.84 -16.58
N VAL A 295 -20.61 4.08 -15.93
CA VAL A 295 -19.33 4.35 -16.62
C VAL A 295 -18.70 3.05 -17.13
N VAL A 296 -18.66 2.03 -16.28
CA VAL A 296 -18.22 0.67 -16.63
C VAL A 296 -19.39 -0.29 -16.43
N PRO A 297 -19.83 -1.04 -17.45
CA PRO A 297 -20.96 -1.96 -17.32
C PRO A 297 -20.76 -2.99 -16.20
N GLY A 298 -21.75 -3.10 -15.31
CA GLY A 298 -21.73 -4.07 -14.20
C GLY A 298 -20.74 -3.77 -13.07
N PHE A 299 -20.12 -2.59 -13.08
CA PHE A 299 -19.12 -2.18 -12.09
C PHE A 299 -19.41 -0.79 -11.54
N GLN A 300 -19.19 -0.62 -10.24
CA GLN A 300 -19.00 0.67 -9.58
C GLN A 300 -18.24 0.48 -8.27
N ASN A 301 -17.51 1.48 -7.84
CA ASN A 301 -16.91 1.56 -6.50
C ASN A 301 -16.98 2.99 -5.95
N TYR A 302 -18.05 3.71 -6.29
CA TYR A 302 -18.24 5.12 -5.95
C TYR A 302 -18.70 5.30 -4.51
N THR A 303 -17.96 6.08 -3.73
CA THR A 303 -18.28 6.35 -2.32
C THR A 303 -19.01 7.68 -2.12
N GLY A 304 -18.89 8.63 -3.05
CA GLY A 304 -19.56 9.93 -2.99
C GLY A 304 -18.76 11.02 -3.69
N SER A 305 -19.23 12.25 -3.58
CA SER A 305 -18.57 13.42 -4.20
C SER A 305 -17.43 13.99 -3.35
N HIS A 306 -17.14 13.38 -2.20
CA HIS A 306 -16.01 13.80 -1.38
C HIS A 306 -14.71 13.28 -2.00
N PHE A 307 -13.75 14.17 -2.18
CA PHE A 307 -12.42 13.81 -2.68
C PHE A 307 -11.58 13.26 -1.55
N ALA A 308 -11.23 11.97 -1.61
CA ALA A 308 -10.42 11.30 -0.60
C ALA A 308 -9.51 10.24 -1.23
N ASP A 309 -8.21 10.32 -0.95
CA ASP A 309 -7.25 9.26 -1.30
C ASP A 309 -7.50 8.01 -0.45
N GLU A 310 -8.18 7.04 -1.05
CA GLU A 310 -8.60 5.79 -0.44
C GLU A 310 -8.61 4.68 -1.49
N LEU A 311 -8.19 3.47 -1.09
CA LEU A 311 -8.49 2.26 -1.85
C LEU A 311 -9.96 1.90 -1.66
N ARG A 312 -10.75 1.98 -2.75
CA ARG A 312 -12.20 1.74 -2.71
C ARG A 312 -12.55 0.33 -3.12
N LEU A 313 -12.99 -0.48 -2.16
CA LEU A 313 -13.34 -1.87 -2.37
C LEU A 313 -14.85 -2.09 -2.31
N ASN A 314 -15.43 -2.54 -3.42
CA ASN A 314 -16.79 -3.05 -3.49
C ASN A 314 -16.84 -4.51 -3.03
N LEU A 315 -17.37 -4.72 -1.83
CA LEU A 315 -17.42 -6.02 -1.15
C LEU A 315 -18.44 -7.00 -1.75
N ALA A 316 -19.30 -6.54 -2.69
CA ALA A 316 -20.19 -7.41 -3.44
C ALA A 316 -19.54 -8.02 -4.69
N ILE A 317 -18.38 -7.51 -5.13
CA ILE A 317 -17.63 -8.07 -6.25
C ILE A 317 -16.78 -9.24 -5.73
N PRO A 318 -17.00 -10.48 -6.20
CA PRO A 318 -16.21 -11.62 -5.74
C PRO A 318 -14.77 -11.55 -6.27
N PRO A 319 -13.78 -12.07 -5.53
CA PRO A 319 -12.43 -12.22 -6.05
C PRO A 319 -12.39 -13.10 -7.31
N THR A 320 -11.64 -12.67 -8.33
CA THR A 320 -11.36 -13.48 -9.51
C THR A 320 -10.35 -14.58 -9.18
N THR A 321 -10.78 -15.84 -9.24
CA THR A 321 -9.93 -17.01 -8.90
C THR A 321 -9.31 -17.69 -10.11
N ASN A 322 -9.87 -17.46 -11.31
CA ASN A 322 -9.42 -18.10 -12.54
C ASN A 322 -8.79 -17.03 -13.44
N ASN A 323 -7.50 -17.15 -13.72
CA ASN A 323 -6.73 -16.23 -14.57
C ASN A 323 -6.95 -14.73 -14.22
N PRO A 324 -6.70 -14.32 -12.96
CA PRO A 324 -6.84 -12.91 -12.58
C PRO A 324 -5.90 -12.05 -13.41
N SER A 325 -6.39 -10.89 -13.87
CA SER A 325 -5.59 -9.95 -14.66
C SER A 325 -4.84 -8.99 -13.74
N ALA A 326 -3.51 -8.95 -13.80
CA ALA A 326 -2.73 -7.98 -13.02
C ALA A 326 -3.07 -6.52 -13.36
N LEU A 327 -3.67 -6.28 -14.54
CA LEU A 327 -4.13 -4.95 -14.96
C LEU A 327 -5.52 -4.58 -14.39
N GLY A 328 -6.11 -5.41 -13.52
CA GLY A 328 -7.39 -5.13 -12.87
C GLY A 328 -8.48 -4.73 -13.84
N LEU A 329 -9.19 -3.64 -13.53
CA LEU A 329 -10.38 -3.22 -14.28
C LEU A 329 -10.09 -2.90 -15.74
N ILE A 330 -8.95 -2.27 -16.05
CA ILE A 330 -8.55 -1.97 -17.45
C ILE A 330 -8.15 -3.24 -18.21
N GLY A 331 -7.80 -4.31 -17.48
CA GLY A 331 -7.59 -5.65 -18.01
C GLY A 331 -8.87 -6.50 -18.08
N GLY A 332 -10.05 -5.92 -17.83
CA GLY A 332 -11.34 -6.62 -17.84
C GLY A 332 -11.67 -7.40 -16.56
N ASP A 333 -10.90 -7.20 -15.48
CA ASP A 333 -11.07 -7.90 -14.21
C ASP A 333 -11.59 -6.94 -13.12
N PRO A 334 -12.91 -6.95 -12.82
CA PRO A 334 -13.51 -6.01 -11.87
C PRO A 334 -13.10 -6.25 -10.41
N ALA A 335 -12.40 -7.35 -10.11
CA ALA A 335 -11.90 -7.64 -8.76
C ALA A 335 -10.50 -7.05 -8.48
N GLY A 336 -9.83 -6.48 -9.50
CA GLY A 336 -8.55 -5.80 -9.34
C GLY A 336 -8.67 -4.29 -9.28
N PHE A 337 -7.52 -3.62 -9.10
CA PHE A 337 -7.43 -2.15 -9.04
C PHE A 337 -8.21 -1.45 -10.18
N PRO A 338 -8.99 -0.38 -9.90
CA PRO A 338 -9.09 0.34 -8.63
C PRO A 338 -10.16 -0.20 -7.65
N ASN A 339 -10.67 -1.42 -7.81
CA ASN A 339 -11.57 -2.04 -6.84
C ASN A 339 -10.81 -2.64 -5.66
N GLY A 340 -10.34 -1.78 -4.77
CA GLY A 340 -9.26 -2.10 -3.85
C GLY A 340 -7.96 -2.34 -4.62
N ARG A 341 -7.06 -3.14 -4.04
CA ARG A 341 -5.81 -3.56 -4.68
C ARG A 341 -5.46 -4.95 -4.22
N ARG A 342 -5.25 -5.87 -5.16
CA ARG A 342 -4.66 -7.18 -4.85
C ARG A 342 -3.14 -7.02 -4.79
N VAL A 343 -2.47 -7.84 -3.98
CA VAL A 343 -1.02 -7.74 -3.76
C VAL A 343 -0.18 -7.88 -5.04
N PHE A 344 -0.74 -8.48 -6.08
CA PHE A 344 -0.12 -8.74 -7.38
C PHE A 344 -0.63 -7.83 -8.51
N ASP A 345 -1.52 -6.88 -8.24
CA ASP A 345 -1.97 -5.94 -9.27
C ASP A 345 -0.80 -5.03 -9.70
N ASP A 346 -0.63 -4.88 -11.02
CA ASP A 346 0.33 -3.97 -11.65
C ASP A 346 -0.23 -2.55 -11.68
N VAL A 347 -0.36 -1.99 -10.47
CA VAL A 347 -0.91 -0.66 -10.25
C VAL A 347 -0.08 0.42 -10.96
N VAL A 348 1.24 0.24 -11.08
CA VAL A 348 2.13 1.19 -11.75
C VAL A 348 1.78 1.29 -13.23
N THR A 349 1.67 0.14 -13.91
CA THR A 349 1.23 0.14 -15.31
C THR A 349 -0.18 0.71 -15.44
N VAL A 350 -1.13 0.33 -14.58
CA VAL A 350 -2.52 0.83 -14.66
C VAL A 350 -2.57 2.35 -14.51
N GLU A 351 -1.90 2.91 -13.50
CA GLU A 351 -1.86 4.34 -13.22
C GLU A 351 -1.14 5.12 -14.33
N LEU A 352 0.00 4.63 -14.84
CA LEU A 352 0.71 5.30 -15.94
C LEU A 352 -0.13 5.33 -17.22
N ARG A 353 -0.85 4.24 -17.55
CA ARG A 353 -1.78 4.21 -18.68
C ARG A 353 -2.91 5.22 -18.49
N ALA A 354 -3.47 5.29 -17.28
CA ALA A 354 -4.49 6.26 -16.93
C ALA A 354 -3.96 7.68 -17.10
N ILE A 355 -2.80 8.01 -16.52
CA ILE A 355 -2.14 9.33 -16.64
C ILE A 355 -1.90 9.69 -18.12
N ALA A 356 -1.44 8.75 -18.94
CA ALA A 356 -1.25 8.92 -20.38
C ALA A 356 -2.55 9.05 -21.20
N GLY A 357 -3.71 9.03 -20.55
CA GLY A 357 -5.01 9.31 -21.15
C GLY A 357 -5.80 8.08 -21.60
N ALA A 358 -5.33 6.85 -21.33
CA ALA A 358 -6.03 5.62 -21.74
C ALA A 358 -7.44 5.50 -21.15
N THR A 359 -7.67 6.10 -19.98
CA THR A 359 -8.96 6.06 -19.25
C THR A 359 -9.86 7.26 -19.52
N TYR A 360 -9.37 8.31 -20.18
CA TYR A 360 -10.17 9.51 -20.44
C TYR A 360 -11.43 9.26 -21.30
N PRO A 361 -11.47 8.26 -22.21
CA PRO A 361 -12.71 7.87 -22.88
C PRO A 361 -13.84 7.39 -21.96
N LEU A 362 -13.55 7.11 -20.68
CA LEU A 362 -14.59 6.82 -19.68
C LEU A 362 -15.49 8.04 -19.44
N VAL A 363 -14.92 9.25 -19.47
CA VAL A 363 -15.63 10.52 -19.22
C VAL A 363 -15.88 11.33 -20.50
N ASN A 364 -15.08 11.14 -21.55
CA ASN A 364 -15.27 11.79 -22.85
C ASN A 364 -15.13 10.80 -24.00
N LYS A 365 -16.26 10.30 -24.52
CA LYS A 365 -16.29 9.28 -25.59
C LYS A 365 -15.68 9.73 -26.92
N SER A 366 -15.52 11.04 -27.14
CA SER A 366 -14.93 11.58 -28.38
C SER A 366 -13.40 11.65 -28.31
N TYR A 367 -12.79 11.50 -27.13
CA TYR A 367 -11.35 11.45 -27.00
C TYR A 367 -10.80 10.12 -27.52
N THR A 368 -9.75 10.20 -28.34
CA THR A 368 -9.00 9.04 -28.79
C THR A 368 -7.66 9.01 -28.06
N PRO A 369 -7.35 8.00 -27.23
CA PRO A 369 -6.04 7.90 -26.60
C PRO A 369 -4.92 7.74 -27.63
N ASP A 370 -3.74 8.24 -27.31
CA ASP A 370 -2.54 7.94 -28.09
C ASP A 370 -2.27 6.43 -28.06
N GLY A 371 -1.84 5.84 -29.18
CA GLY A 371 -1.59 4.40 -29.26
C GLY A 371 -0.57 3.91 -28.22
N ALA A 372 0.43 4.77 -27.93
CA ALA A 372 1.44 4.53 -26.91
C ALA A 372 0.83 4.35 -25.50
N ALA A 373 -0.29 5.02 -25.19
CA ALA A 373 -0.91 4.94 -23.87
C ALA A 373 -1.31 3.50 -23.50
N SER A 374 -1.77 2.68 -24.45
CA SER A 374 -2.10 1.27 -24.19
C SER A 374 -0.87 0.35 -24.09
N LEU A 375 0.28 0.79 -24.58
CA LEU A 375 1.52 0.02 -24.64
C LEU A 375 2.42 0.30 -23.43
N ILE A 376 2.14 1.34 -22.65
CA ILE A 376 2.87 1.62 -21.40
C ILE A 376 2.80 0.39 -20.49
N THR A 377 3.95 0.05 -19.93
CA THR A 377 4.16 -0.91 -18.86
C THR A 377 5.43 -0.47 -18.14
N ASP A 378 5.60 -0.80 -16.87
CA ASP A 378 6.90 -0.66 -16.19
C ASP A 378 7.87 -1.81 -16.54
N GLY A 379 7.43 -2.76 -17.37
CA GLY A 379 8.21 -3.94 -17.78
C GLY A 379 8.40 -4.96 -16.66
N LEU A 380 7.72 -4.78 -15.53
CA LEU A 380 7.77 -5.64 -14.37
C LEU A 380 6.47 -6.46 -14.27
N GLY A 381 6.44 -7.36 -13.30
CA GLY A 381 5.25 -8.15 -13.05
C GLY A 381 5.37 -9.00 -11.80
N PRO A 382 4.26 -9.62 -11.39
CA PRO A 382 4.26 -10.54 -10.28
C PRO A 382 5.18 -11.72 -10.59
N ASN A 383 6.02 -12.11 -9.63
CA ASN A 383 6.81 -13.35 -9.72
C ASN A 383 6.30 -14.36 -8.69
N SER A 384 6.58 -15.64 -8.89
CA SER A 384 6.05 -16.72 -8.04
C SER A 384 6.61 -16.74 -6.62
N THR A 385 7.74 -16.07 -6.36
CA THR A 385 8.39 -16.02 -5.04
C THR A 385 7.88 -14.86 -4.17
N ARG A 386 7.29 -13.82 -4.77
CA ARG A 386 6.76 -12.63 -4.07
C ARG A 386 5.52 -12.90 -3.22
N TYR A 387 4.77 -13.95 -3.51
CA TYR A 387 3.47 -14.18 -2.89
C TYR A 387 3.30 -15.60 -2.37
N LEU A 388 2.57 -15.73 -1.26
CA LEU A 388 2.15 -17.01 -0.70
C LEU A 388 0.71 -17.31 -1.12
N SER A 389 0.36 -18.58 -1.22
CA SER A 389 -1.02 -19.02 -1.45
C SER A 389 -1.94 -18.89 -0.22
N GLN A 390 -1.36 -18.48 0.91
CA GLN A 390 -2.03 -18.35 2.21
C GLN A 390 -1.67 -17.02 2.87
N PHE A 391 -2.53 -16.58 3.79
CA PHE A 391 -2.34 -15.36 4.58
C PHE A 391 -0.94 -15.36 5.27
N PRO A 392 -0.18 -14.25 5.23
CA PRO A 392 -0.55 -12.90 4.79
C PRO A 392 -0.33 -12.61 3.30
N TYR A 393 -0.18 -13.64 2.46
CA TYR A 393 -0.03 -13.57 0.99
C TYR A 393 1.24 -12.92 0.46
N LEU A 394 2.10 -12.35 1.32
CA LEU A 394 3.42 -11.85 0.96
C LEU A 394 4.49 -12.91 1.21
N GLY A 395 5.48 -12.97 0.33
CA GLY A 395 6.53 -13.98 0.29
C GLY A 395 7.47 -13.96 1.49
N THR A 396 8.30 -15.00 1.58
CA THR A 396 9.34 -15.16 2.59
C THR A 396 10.41 -14.07 2.41
N PRO A 397 10.72 -13.26 3.44
CA PRO A 397 11.72 -12.21 3.34
C PRO A 397 13.10 -12.80 3.07
N GLN A 398 13.95 -12.01 2.41
CA GLN A 398 15.33 -12.38 2.19
C GLN A 398 16.08 -12.55 3.51
N SER A 399 16.98 -13.53 3.55
CA SER A 399 17.86 -13.75 4.68
C SER A 399 18.91 -12.64 4.73
N GLY A 400 19.10 -12.01 5.89
CA GLY A 400 20.13 -11.01 6.10
C GLY A 400 21.54 -11.53 5.78
N TYR A 401 21.79 -12.83 5.96
CA TYR A 401 23.04 -13.52 5.61
C TYR A 401 23.27 -13.62 4.09
N GLN A 402 22.21 -13.70 3.29
CA GLN A 402 22.27 -13.89 1.84
C GLN A 402 22.08 -12.57 1.07
N THR A 403 21.63 -11.51 1.74
CA THR A 403 21.39 -10.21 1.13
C THR A 403 22.72 -9.49 0.97
N ALA A 404 23.10 -9.16 -0.27
CA ALA A 404 24.25 -8.29 -0.51
C ALA A 404 23.99 -6.94 0.19
N PRO A 405 24.98 -6.35 0.89
CA PRO A 405 24.82 -5.00 1.40
C PRO A 405 24.39 -4.09 0.24
N LEU A 406 23.42 -3.20 0.49
CA LEU A 406 23.14 -2.07 -0.40
C LEU A 406 24.50 -1.45 -0.73
N ALA A 407 24.82 -1.38 -2.02
CA ALA A 407 26.16 -1.09 -2.53
C ALA A 407 26.89 -0.07 -1.65
N THR A 408 28.11 -0.43 -1.25
CA THR A 408 29.08 0.47 -0.63
C THR A 408 29.08 1.82 -1.36
N VAL A 409 28.74 2.86 -0.59
CA VAL A 409 28.73 4.28 -0.98
C VAL A 409 30.08 4.71 -1.56
#